data_AF-A9FAC5-F1
#
_entry.id   AF-A9FAC5-F1
#
_cell.length_a   1.000
_cell.length_b   1.000
_cell.length_c   1.000
_cell.angle_alpha   90.00
_cell.angle_beta   90.00
_cell.angle_gamma   90.00
#
_symmetry.space_group_name_H-M   'P 1'
#
loop_
_entity.id
_entity.type
_entity.pdbx_description
1 polymer ?
#
loop_
_entity_poly.entity_id
_entity_poly.type
_entity_poly.pdbx_seq_one_letter_code
_entity_poly.pdbx_strand_id
1 'polypeptide(L)'
;MRSRFDAFGKNVLRETLALTGGADTEVEVIATSQTMDIWYVPDPARAALRAELGLLGELAAEPCQFELFHDTPGPAELRGCVRKQLHWHHELERRAGGAVLFPRLCVLSSGRPATVLDAFGFAPVPGRAGLYQAAPGWRIDVVVIAELPRTRDTLLLRLLGAGAVLRDAIHELVALPDDAWERGIALPWLLRLRFEVPAEPSARTAEDVEEEEIVTEVQQWFEQLKQSLRDEARREALLEGRKEGLQEGRKEGLQEGLKEG
;
A
#
# COMPACT_ATOMS: atom_id res chain seq x y z
N MET A 1 -10.62 18.14 3.01
CA MET A 1 -9.24 17.96 3.52
C MET A 1 -8.89 16.51 3.24
N ARG A 2 -7.84 16.19 2.46
CA ARG A 2 -7.41 14.78 2.32
C ARG A 2 -6.87 14.36 3.69
N SER A 3 -7.39 13.28 4.27
CA SER A 3 -6.90 12.79 5.56
C SER A 3 -5.47 12.29 5.41
N ARG A 4 -4.69 12.26 6.50
CA ARG A 4 -3.33 11.68 6.51
C ARG A 4 -3.30 10.22 6.03
N PHE A 5 -4.38 9.47 6.29
CA PHE A 5 -4.56 8.11 5.80
C PHE A 5 -4.76 8.05 4.29
N ASP A 6 -5.46 9.03 3.70
CA ASP A 6 -5.58 9.17 2.24
C ASP A 6 -4.21 9.41 1.58
N ALA A 7 -3.38 10.28 2.17
CA ALA A 7 -2.02 10.51 1.70
C ALA A 7 -1.13 9.26 1.85
N PHE A 8 -1.20 8.58 2.99
CA PHE A 8 -0.51 7.32 3.23
C PHE A 8 -0.88 6.26 2.18
N GLY A 9 -2.17 5.99 2.02
CA GLY A 9 -2.66 4.96 1.11
C GLY A 9 -2.30 5.25 -0.35
N LYS A 10 -2.44 6.51 -0.80
CA LYS A 10 -2.06 6.92 -2.17
C LYS A 10 -0.59 6.70 -2.44
N ASN A 11 0.28 7.04 -1.49
CA ASN A 11 1.72 6.89 -1.67
C ASN A 11 2.15 5.42 -1.65
N VAL A 12 1.61 4.60 -0.75
CA VAL A 12 1.87 3.14 -0.73
C VAL A 12 1.41 2.51 -2.04
N LEU A 13 0.20 2.83 -2.50
CA LEU A 13 -0.34 2.32 -3.75
C LEU A 13 0.51 2.75 -4.95
N ARG A 14 0.91 4.03 -5.04
CA ARG A 14 1.78 4.53 -6.11
C ARG A 14 3.13 3.81 -6.14
N GLU A 15 3.83 3.72 -5.01
CA GLU A 15 5.15 3.11 -4.97
C GLU A 15 5.11 1.61 -5.27
N THR A 16 4.07 0.93 -4.82
CA THR A 16 3.83 -0.47 -5.17
C THR A 16 3.66 -0.63 -6.68
N LEU A 17 2.81 0.17 -7.30
CA LEU A 17 2.56 0.10 -8.75
C LEU A 17 3.80 0.50 -9.57
N ALA A 18 4.57 1.49 -9.10
CA ALA A 18 5.80 1.94 -9.75
C ALA A 18 6.88 0.85 -9.87
N LEU A 19 6.81 -0.22 -9.07
CA LEU A 19 7.67 -1.40 -9.22
C LEU A 19 7.45 -2.10 -10.56
N THR A 20 6.29 -1.91 -11.21
CA THR A 20 5.84 -2.78 -12.30
C THR A 20 5.31 -2.06 -13.54
N GLY A 21 5.30 -0.73 -13.53
CA GLY A 21 4.79 0.10 -14.61
C GLY A 21 4.91 1.59 -14.31
N GLY A 22 4.40 2.42 -15.21
CA GLY A 22 4.24 3.86 -14.96
C GLY A 22 3.04 4.09 -14.05
N ALA A 23 3.23 4.84 -12.96
CA ALA A 23 2.21 5.16 -11.97
C ALA A 23 2.19 6.68 -11.72
N ASP A 24 1.42 7.39 -12.55
CA ASP A 24 1.34 8.84 -12.51
C ASP A 24 0.23 9.27 -11.52
N THR A 25 0.59 10.12 -10.56
CA THR A 25 -0.38 10.75 -9.67
C THR A 25 -0.84 12.09 -10.21
N GLU A 26 -2.05 12.48 -9.84
CA GLU A 26 -2.59 13.81 -10.10
C GLU A 26 -2.64 14.20 -11.59
N VAL A 27 -2.85 13.20 -12.47
CA VAL A 27 -3.03 13.44 -13.90
C VAL A 27 -4.24 14.34 -14.09
N GLU A 28 -4.00 15.52 -14.67
CA GLU A 28 -5.05 16.49 -14.97
C GLU A 28 -5.95 15.94 -16.07
N VAL A 29 -7.21 15.72 -15.71
CA VAL A 29 -8.21 15.16 -16.60
C VAL A 29 -8.86 16.29 -17.39
N ILE A 30 -9.32 17.37 -16.75
CA ILE A 30 -9.98 18.53 -17.39
C ILE A 30 -9.24 19.81 -17.02
N ALA A 31 -9.25 20.82 -17.91
CA ALA A 31 -8.79 22.20 -17.66
C ALA A 31 -9.43 22.92 -16.45
N THR A 32 -10.33 22.27 -15.71
CA THR A 32 -10.93 22.71 -14.45
C THR A 32 -10.37 21.98 -13.22
N SER A 33 -9.14 21.43 -13.29
CA SER A 33 -8.37 20.84 -12.17
C SER A 33 -8.94 19.55 -11.54
N GLN A 34 -9.63 18.71 -12.33
CA GLN A 34 -9.98 17.37 -11.85
C GLN A 34 -8.77 16.44 -12.02
N THR A 35 -8.33 15.83 -10.92
CA THR A 35 -7.20 14.88 -10.92
C THR A 35 -7.66 13.46 -10.60
N MET A 36 -7.05 12.49 -11.27
CA MET A 36 -7.11 11.08 -10.88
C MET A 36 -6.13 10.83 -9.74
N ASP A 37 -6.45 9.91 -8.84
CA ASP A 37 -5.49 9.56 -7.79
C ASP A 37 -4.26 8.90 -8.41
N ILE A 38 -4.45 7.84 -9.20
CA ILE A 38 -3.37 7.19 -9.95
C ILE A 38 -3.87 6.78 -11.34
N TRP A 39 -3.11 7.16 -12.37
CA TRP A 39 -3.15 6.54 -13.68
C TRP A 39 -2.00 5.55 -13.81
N TYR A 40 -2.31 4.30 -14.11
CA TYR A 40 -1.34 3.23 -14.19
C TYR A 40 -1.23 2.66 -15.61
N VAL A 41 0.01 2.42 -16.05
CA VAL A 41 0.33 1.74 -17.31
C VAL A 41 1.34 0.62 -17.02
N PRO A 42 0.97 -0.67 -17.20
CA PRO A 42 1.86 -1.79 -16.92
C PRO A 42 3.06 -1.83 -17.86
N ASP A 43 4.26 -2.12 -17.33
CA ASP A 43 5.43 -2.46 -18.14
C ASP A 43 5.39 -3.95 -18.52
N PRO A 44 5.21 -4.34 -19.79
CA PRO A 44 5.13 -5.74 -20.19
C PRO A 44 6.34 -6.57 -19.72
N ALA A 45 7.54 -5.98 -19.61
CA ALA A 45 8.75 -6.66 -19.17
C ALA A 45 8.70 -7.07 -17.68
N ARG A 46 7.82 -6.45 -16.88
CA ARG A 46 7.66 -6.70 -15.44
C ARG A 46 6.42 -7.53 -15.09
N ALA A 47 5.90 -8.32 -16.04
CA ALA A 47 4.72 -9.14 -15.83
C ALA A 47 4.84 -10.15 -14.68
N ALA A 48 6.02 -10.78 -14.54
CA ALA A 48 6.28 -11.71 -13.44
C ALA A 48 6.21 -11.01 -12.08
N LEU A 49 6.86 -9.85 -11.94
CA LEU A 49 6.82 -9.04 -10.73
C LEU A 49 5.40 -8.52 -10.43
N ARG A 50 4.60 -8.18 -11.46
CA ARG A 50 3.17 -7.85 -11.24
C ARG A 50 2.40 -9.00 -10.62
N ALA A 51 2.64 -10.22 -11.07
CA ALA A 51 1.93 -11.38 -10.53
C ALA A 51 2.22 -11.57 -9.03
N GLU A 52 3.40 -11.16 -8.55
CA GLU A 52 3.75 -11.16 -7.12
C GLU A 52 3.00 -10.09 -6.30
N LEU A 53 2.37 -9.10 -6.94
CA LEU A 53 1.53 -8.11 -6.26
C LEU A 53 0.12 -8.64 -5.92
N GLY A 54 -0.16 -9.92 -6.18
CA GLY A 54 -1.44 -10.57 -5.89
C GLY A 54 -2.61 -9.88 -6.59
N LEU A 55 -3.70 -9.65 -5.86
CA LEU A 55 -4.93 -9.05 -6.41
C LEU A 55 -4.67 -7.66 -7.02
N LEU A 56 -3.76 -6.86 -6.44
CA LEU A 56 -3.43 -5.55 -6.99
C LEU A 56 -2.78 -5.69 -8.38
N GLY A 57 -1.88 -6.67 -8.55
CA GLY A 57 -1.25 -6.97 -9.83
C GLY A 57 -2.24 -7.42 -10.90
N GLU A 58 -3.26 -8.18 -10.50
CA GLU A 58 -4.33 -8.60 -11.40
C GLU A 58 -5.21 -7.44 -11.86
N LEU A 59 -5.57 -6.53 -10.95
CA LEU A 59 -6.30 -5.30 -11.28
C LEU A 59 -5.47 -4.39 -12.22
N ALA A 60 -4.16 -4.41 -12.03
CA ALA A 60 -3.15 -3.67 -12.80
C ALA A 60 -2.63 -4.44 -14.04
N ALA A 61 -3.35 -5.43 -14.55
CA ALA A 61 -2.90 -6.19 -15.72
C ALA A 61 -2.92 -5.38 -17.04
N GLU A 62 -3.74 -4.32 -17.08
CA GLU A 62 -3.94 -3.42 -18.22
C GLU A 62 -3.87 -1.95 -17.73
N PRO A 63 -3.74 -0.96 -18.64
CA PRO A 63 -3.86 0.44 -18.25
C PRO A 63 -5.17 0.72 -17.50
N CYS A 64 -5.06 1.30 -16.31
CA CYS A 64 -6.20 1.48 -15.42
C CYS A 64 -6.05 2.72 -14.54
N GLN A 65 -7.21 3.22 -14.11
CA GLN A 65 -7.35 4.27 -13.11
C GLN A 65 -7.58 3.63 -11.75
N PHE A 66 -6.86 4.08 -10.72
CA PHE A 66 -7.20 3.79 -9.33
C PHE A 66 -7.76 5.06 -8.66
N GLU A 67 -8.83 4.89 -7.90
CA GLU A 67 -9.40 5.91 -7.02
C GLU A 67 -9.52 5.29 -5.62
N LEU A 68 -8.83 5.88 -4.64
CA LEU A 68 -8.77 5.36 -3.28
C LEU A 68 -9.68 6.19 -2.38
N PHE A 69 -10.48 5.48 -1.58
CA PHE A 69 -11.36 6.08 -0.59
C PHE A 69 -11.12 5.46 0.78
N HIS A 70 -10.64 6.30 1.71
CA HIS A 70 -10.53 5.96 3.13
C HIS A 70 -11.91 5.75 3.77
N ASP A 71 -12.92 6.49 3.32
CA ASP A 71 -14.32 6.33 3.73
C ASP A 71 -15.12 5.66 2.60
N THR A 72 -16.22 4.97 2.90
CA THR A 72 -17.01 4.35 1.84
C THR A 72 -17.62 5.40 0.90
N PRO A 73 -17.34 5.36 -0.42
CA PRO A 73 -17.88 6.34 -1.35
C PRO A 73 -19.40 6.17 -1.52
N GLY A 74 -20.09 7.28 -1.74
CA GLY A 74 -21.48 7.33 -2.14
C GLY A 74 -21.67 7.45 -3.66
N PRO A 75 -22.94 7.53 -4.12
CA PRO A 75 -23.27 7.65 -5.54
C PRO A 75 -22.65 8.86 -6.23
N ALA A 76 -22.45 9.97 -5.51
CA ALA A 76 -21.86 11.19 -6.07
C ALA A 76 -20.36 11.02 -6.33
N GLU A 77 -19.61 10.44 -5.39
CA GLU A 77 -18.19 10.12 -5.60
C GLU A 77 -18.01 9.14 -6.76
N LEU A 78 -18.80 8.06 -6.84
CA LEU A 78 -18.69 7.12 -7.95
C LEU A 78 -18.93 7.79 -9.30
N ARG A 79 -19.97 8.63 -9.43
CA ARG A 79 -20.20 9.41 -10.67
C ARG A 79 -19.03 10.34 -10.98
N GLY A 80 -18.36 10.87 -9.95
CA GLY A 80 -17.11 11.59 -10.07
C GLY A 80 -16.01 10.76 -10.71
N CYS A 81 -15.77 9.54 -10.21
CA CYS A 81 -14.78 8.62 -10.77
C CYS A 81 -15.09 8.26 -12.22
N VAL A 82 -16.35 7.94 -12.54
CA VAL A 82 -16.78 7.61 -13.91
C VAL A 82 -16.59 8.80 -14.86
N ARG A 83 -16.90 10.02 -14.40
CA ARG A 83 -16.64 11.23 -15.19
C ARG A 83 -15.15 11.39 -15.52
N LYS A 84 -14.26 11.12 -14.55
CA LYS A 84 -12.80 11.15 -14.76
C LYS A 84 -12.39 10.09 -15.80
N GLN A 85 -12.87 8.85 -15.66
CA GLN A 85 -12.58 7.74 -16.57
C GLN A 85 -12.98 8.05 -18.02
N LEU A 86 -14.22 8.51 -18.24
CA LEU A 86 -14.73 8.85 -19.58
C LEU A 86 -13.96 9.99 -20.22
N HIS A 87 -13.62 11.02 -19.45
CA HIS A 87 -12.87 12.15 -19.98
C HIS A 87 -11.42 11.76 -20.32
N TRP A 88 -10.78 10.96 -19.45
CA TRP A 88 -9.44 10.48 -19.72
C TRP A 88 -9.39 9.56 -20.96
N HIS A 89 -10.39 8.69 -21.14
CA HIS A 89 -10.52 7.89 -22.35
C HIS A 89 -10.60 8.76 -23.62
N HIS A 90 -11.44 9.80 -23.59
CA HIS A 90 -11.52 10.75 -24.70
C HIS A 90 -10.18 11.43 -24.99
N GLU A 91 -9.44 11.84 -23.96
CA GLU A 91 -8.11 12.45 -24.12
C GLU A 91 -7.09 11.45 -24.68
N LEU A 92 -7.14 10.18 -24.28
CA LEU A 92 -6.29 9.12 -24.85
C LEU A 92 -6.59 8.91 -26.33
N GLU A 93 -7.86 8.86 -26.74
CA GLU A 93 -8.24 8.77 -28.16
C GLU A 93 -7.74 9.97 -28.96
N ARG A 94 -7.89 11.18 -28.40
CA ARG A 94 -7.41 12.42 -29.01
C ARG A 94 -5.89 12.40 -29.22
N ARG A 95 -5.13 11.93 -28.23
CA ARG A 95 -3.66 11.80 -28.31
C ARG A 95 -3.23 10.73 -29.30
N ALA A 96 -3.95 9.62 -29.37
CA ALA A 96 -3.67 8.52 -30.29
C ALA A 96 -4.10 8.80 -31.74
N GLY A 97 -5.02 9.75 -31.96
CA GLY A 97 -5.61 10.02 -33.28
C GLY A 97 -6.59 8.93 -33.73
N GLY A 98 -7.18 8.18 -32.80
CA GLY A 98 -8.06 7.06 -33.09
C GLY A 98 -8.56 6.34 -31.85
N ALA A 99 -9.32 5.25 -32.05
CA ALA A 99 -9.91 4.48 -30.97
C ALA A 99 -8.83 3.78 -30.13
N VAL A 100 -8.98 3.84 -28.81
CA VAL A 100 -8.15 3.13 -27.83
C VAL A 100 -9.02 2.26 -26.93
N LEU A 101 -8.41 1.26 -26.28
CA LEU A 101 -9.12 0.43 -25.30
C LEU A 101 -9.70 1.31 -24.18
N PHE A 102 -10.97 1.09 -23.84
CA PHE A 102 -11.59 1.79 -22.71
C PHE A 102 -10.90 1.38 -21.39
N PRO A 103 -10.27 2.32 -20.67
CA PRO A 103 -9.48 1.98 -19.50
C PRO A 103 -10.35 1.47 -18.36
N ARG A 104 -9.81 0.53 -17.58
CA ARG A 104 -10.47 0.02 -16.37
C ARG A 104 -10.41 1.07 -15.26
N LEU A 105 -11.49 1.21 -14.49
CA LEU A 105 -11.54 2.02 -13.27
C LEU A 105 -11.64 1.08 -12.05
N CYS A 106 -10.66 1.16 -11.16
CA CYS A 106 -10.59 0.44 -9.90
C CYS A 106 -10.91 1.40 -8.75
N VAL A 107 -12.08 1.24 -8.13
CA VAL A 107 -12.49 1.99 -6.94
C VAL A 107 -12.13 1.16 -5.71
N LEU A 108 -11.17 1.65 -4.92
CA LEU A 108 -10.72 1.01 -3.69
C LEU A 108 -11.45 1.66 -2.51
N SER A 109 -12.34 0.92 -1.87
CA SER A 109 -13.15 1.40 -0.74
C SER A 109 -12.74 0.65 0.52
N SER A 110 -12.37 1.37 1.58
CA SER A 110 -11.98 0.77 2.87
C SER A 110 -13.06 -0.18 3.41
N GLY A 111 -14.32 0.26 3.40
CA GLY A 111 -15.51 -0.49 3.80
C GLY A 111 -16.44 -0.81 2.63
N ARG A 112 -17.62 -1.40 2.93
CA ARG A 112 -18.62 -1.77 1.92
C ARG A 112 -19.52 -0.58 1.53
N PRO A 113 -19.47 -0.06 0.29
CA PRO A 113 -20.33 1.05 -0.13
C PRO A 113 -21.68 0.53 -0.62
N ALA A 114 -22.52 0.04 0.30
CA ALA A 114 -23.77 -0.67 -0.04
C ALA A 114 -24.69 0.11 -1.00
N THR A 115 -24.85 1.42 -0.76
CA THR A 115 -25.68 2.29 -1.61
C THR A 115 -25.15 2.38 -3.05
N VAL A 116 -23.84 2.35 -3.24
CA VAL A 116 -23.21 2.32 -4.57
C VAL A 116 -23.39 0.95 -5.21
N LEU A 117 -23.14 -0.13 -4.47
CA LEU A 117 -23.27 -1.48 -5.01
C LEU A 117 -24.70 -1.74 -5.52
N ASP A 118 -25.70 -1.37 -4.71
CA ASP A 118 -27.11 -1.59 -5.04
C ASP A 118 -27.60 -0.65 -6.15
N ALA A 119 -27.33 0.66 -6.06
CA ALA A 119 -27.88 1.64 -7.01
C ALA A 119 -27.28 1.54 -8.42
N PHE A 120 -26.08 0.98 -8.56
CA PHE A 120 -25.39 0.84 -9.83
C PHE A 120 -25.29 -0.61 -10.31
N GLY A 121 -25.87 -1.56 -9.57
CA GLY A 121 -25.98 -2.96 -9.98
C GLY A 121 -24.64 -3.69 -10.00
N PHE A 122 -23.77 -3.44 -9.02
CA PHE A 122 -22.54 -4.21 -8.84
C PHE A 122 -22.85 -5.55 -8.17
N ALA A 123 -22.39 -6.64 -8.77
CA ALA A 123 -22.49 -7.98 -8.24
C ALA A 123 -21.12 -8.48 -7.73
N PRO A 124 -21.08 -9.32 -6.69
CA PRO A 124 -19.84 -9.95 -6.25
C PRO A 124 -19.29 -10.86 -7.35
N VAL A 125 -17.97 -10.84 -7.54
CA VAL A 125 -17.29 -11.75 -8.47
C VAL A 125 -17.13 -13.12 -7.80
N PRO A 126 -17.65 -14.22 -8.39
CA PRO A 126 -17.55 -15.55 -7.79
C PRO A 126 -16.11 -15.96 -7.51
N GLY A 127 -15.85 -16.45 -6.29
CA GLY A 127 -14.51 -16.87 -5.86
C GLY A 127 -13.53 -15.74 -5.56
N ARG A 128 -13.97 -14.48 -5.64
CA ARG A 128 -13.13 -13.28 -5.47
C ARG A 128 -13.74 -12.38 -4.40
N ALA A 129 -13.54 -12.76 -3.14
CA ALA A 129 -14.06 -12.00 -2.00
C ALA A 129 -13.58 -10.54 -2.04
N GLY A 130 -14.50 -9.61 -1.75
CA GLY A 130 -14.28 -8.18 -1.80
C GLY A 130 -14.25 -7.56 -3.21
N LEU A 131 -14.33 -8.33 -4.29
CA LEU A 131 -14.37 -7.80 -5.66
C LEU A 131 -15.80 -7.75 -6.20
N TYR A 132 -16.20 -6.59 -6.70
CA TYR A 132 -17.53 -6.32 -7.24
C TYR A 132 -17.44 -5.70 -8.64
N GLN A 133 -18.29 -6.18 -9.55
CA GLN A 133 -18.32 -5.74 -10.95
C GLN A 133 -19.75 -5.42 -11.40
N ALA A 134 -19.88 -4.38 -12.23
CA ALA A 134 -21.12 -4.05 -12.94
C ALA A 134 -21.07 -4.64 -14.36
N ALA A 135 -21.99 -4.20 -15.23
CA ALA A 135 -22.00 -4.65 -16.63
C ALA A 135 -20.62 -4.42 -17.31
N PRO A 136 -20.09 -5.38 -18.10
CA PRO A 136 -18.71 -5.34 -18.59
C PRO A 136 -18.34 -4.08 -19.39
N GLY A 137 -19.31 -3.44 -20.05
CA GLY A 137 -19.10 -2.20 -20.80
C GLY A 137 -18.66 -1.02 -19.93
N TRP A 138 -18.96 -1.03 -18.63
CA TRP A 138 -18.49 0.01 -17.70
C TRP A 138 -17.00 -0.14 -17.37
N ARG A 139 -16.47 -1.36 -17.40
CA ARG A 139 -15.09 -1.68 -16.98
C ARG A 139 -14.73 -1.05 -15.63
N ILE A 140 -15.62 -1.18 -14.64
CA ILE A 140 -15.43 -0.71 -13.28
C ILE A 140 -15.34 -1.90 -12.34
N ASP A 141 -14.29 -1.94 -11.53
CA ASP A 141 -14.10 -2.84 -10.40
C ASP A 141 -14.23 -2.04 -9.11
N VAL A 142 -15.10 -2.48 -8.20
CA VAL A 142 -15.16 -1.97 -6.83
C VAL A 142 -14.52 -3.01 -5.92
N VAL A 143 -13.45 -2.61 -5.24
CA VAL A 143 -12.75 -3.43 -4.25
C VAL A 143 -13.17 -2.96 -2.87
N VAL A 144 -13.88 -3.82 -2.15
CA VAL A 144 -14.25 -3.64 -0.74
C VAL A 144 -13.14 -4.23 0.11
N ILE A 145 -12.24 -3.37 0.60
CA ILE A 145 -11.01 -3.78 1.29
C ILE A 145 -11.32 -4.57 2.57
N ALA A 146 -12.34 -4.17 3.33
CA ALA A 146 -12.79 -4.87 4.53
C ALA A 146 -13.29 -6.31 4.29
N GLU A 147 -13.57 -6.69 3.05
CA GLU A 147 -14.02 -8.03 2.68
C GLU A 147 -12.90 -8.89 2.06
N LEU A 148 -11.68 -8.35 1.94
CA LEU A 148 -10.56 -9.08 1.37
C LEU A 148 -10.04 -10.18 2.31
N PRO A 149 -9.70 -11.36 1.77
CA PRO A 149 -9.19 -12.47 2.56
C PRO A 149 -7.83 -12.13 3.16
N ARG A 150 -7.58 -12.48 4.42
CA ARG A 150 -6.31 -12.26 5.13
C ARG A 150 -5.20 -13.19 4.62
N THR A 151 -4.59 -12.78 3.52
CA THR A 151 -3.52 -13.48 2.82
C THR A 151 -2.46 -12.46 2.39
N ARG A 152 -1.26 -12.95 2.03
CA ARG A 152 -0.19 -12.08 1.53
C ARG A 152 -0.59 -11.37 0.23
N ASP A 153 -1.33 -12.05 -0.65
CA ASP A 153 -1.80 -11.55 -1.96
C ASP A 153 -2.73 -10.32 -1.88
N THR A 154 -3.28 -10.04 -0.70
CA THR A 154 -4.15 -8.87 -0.46
C THR A 154 -3.58 -7.91 0.58
N LEU A 155 -2.40 -8.22 1.15
CA LEU A 155 -1.84 -7.49 2.28
C LEU A 155 -1.70 -6.00 1.96
N LEU A 156 -1.12 -5.65 0.81
CA LEU A 156 -0.96 -4.25 0.42
C LEU A 156 -2.29 -3.52 0.21
N LEU A 157 -3.33 -4.21 -0.29
CA LEU A 157 -4.67 -3.61 -0.41
C LEU A 157 -5.30 -3.41 0.98
N ARG A 158 -5.10 -4.34 1.92
CA ARG A 158 -5.59 -4.22 3.30
C ARG A 158 -4.87 -3.13 4.10
N LEU A 159 -3.60 -2.84 3.76
CA LEU A 159 -2.90 -1.64 4.26
C LEU A 159 -3.53 -0.33 3.78
N LEU A 160 -4.38 -0.34 2.73
CA LEU A 160 -5.14 0.84 2.31
C LEU A 160 -6.52 0.93 3.00
N GLY A 161 -6.83 -0.01 3.89
CA GLY A 161 -8.09 -0.06 4.63
C GLY A 161 -8.12 0.88 5.83
N ALA A 162 -9.15 0.72 6.66
CA ALA A 162 -9.36 1.51 7.88
C ALA A 162 -9.55 0.62 9.11
N GLY A 163 -9.44 1.22 10.30
CA GLY A 163 -9.71 0.58 11.59
C GLY A 163 -8.97 -0.75 11.79
N ALA A 164 -9.69 -1.75 12.27
CA ALA A 164 -9.18 -3.10 12.50
C ALA A 164 -8.49 -3.75 11.29
N VAL A 165 -8.93 -3.46 10.06
CA VAL A 165 -8.34 -4.05 8.85
C VAL A 165 -6.93 -3.53 8.61
N LEU A 166 -6.73 -2.21 8.77
CA LEU A 166 -5.43 -1.57 8.67
C LEU A 166 -4.49 -2.06 9.79
N ARG A 167 -4.96 -2.07 11.03
CA ARG A 167 -4.19 -2.56 12.18
C ARG A 167 -3.70 -3.99 11.97
N ASP A 168 -4.60 -4.89 11.60
CA ASP A 168 -4.27 -6.30 11.38
C ASP A 168 -3.30 -6.47 10.20
N ALA A 169 -3.44 -5.68 9.13
CA ALA A 169 -2.51 -5.67 8.02
C ALA A 169 -1.12 -5.16 8.41
N ILE A 170 -1.03 -4.16 9.29
CA ILE A 170 0.25 -3.70 9.84
C ILE A 170 0.92 -4.82 10.64
N HIS A 171 0.19 -5.53 11.50
CA HIS A 171 0.75 -6.68 12.22
C HIS A 171 1.27 -7.79 11.29
N GLU A 172 0.53 -8.09 10.22
CA GLU A 172 0.97 -9.05 9.21
C GLU A 172 2.22 -8.57 8.46
N LEU A 173 2.27 -7.29 8.06
CA LEU A 173 3.43 -6.69 7.40
C LEU A 173 4.68 -6.77 8.27
N VAL A 174 4.53 -6.47 9.56
CA VAL A 174 5.60 -6.52 10.55
C VAL A 174 6.14 -7.92 10.77
N ALA A 175 5.26 -8.91 10.74
CA ALA A 175 5.63 -10.31 10.93
C ALA A 175 6.34 -10.92 9.70
N LEU A 176 6.38 -10.21 8.56
CA LEU A 176 7.14 -10.66 7.40
C LEU A 176 8.66 -10.64 7.66
N PRO A 177 9.44 -11.48 6.97
CA PRO A 177 10.91 -11.41 6.97
C PRO A 177 11.43 -10.01 6.66
N ASP A 178 12.59 -9.64 7.20
CA ASP A 178 13.16 -8.29 7.04
C ASP A 178 13.47 -7.91 5.58
N ASP A 179 13.69 -8.90 4.72
CA ASP A 179 13.94 -8.76 3.29
C ASP A 179 12.66 -8.76 2.43
N ALA A 180 11.48 -8.87 3.06
CA ALA A 180 10.21 -8.80 2.35
C ALA A 180 10.01 -7.43 1.68
N TRP A 181 9.79 -7.45 0.37
CA TRP A 181 9.69 -6.22 -0.44
C TRP A 181 8.52 -5.32 0.01
N GLU A 182 7.44 -5.91 0.53
CA GLU A 182 6.28 -5.18 1.06
C GLU A 182 6.69 -4.24 2.20
N ARG A 183 7.63 -4.68 3.04
CA ARG A 183 8.17 -3.86 4.14
C ARG A 183 8.97 -2.68 3.58
N GLY A 184 9.75 -2.91 2.53
CA GLY A 184 10.51 -1.86 1.85
C GLY A 184 9.63 -0.73 1.29
N ILE A 185 8.41 -1.07 0.86
CA ILE A 185 7.43 -0.09 0.34
C ILE A 185 6.63 0.56 1.47
N ALA A 186 5.99 -0.23 2.34
CA ALA A 186 4.99 0.30 3.26
C ALA A 186 5.59 0.97 4.51
N LEU A 187 6.72 0.48 5.04
CA LEU A 187 7.28 0.99 6.29
C LEU A 187 7.70 2.47 6.24
N PRO A 188 8.35 2.98 5.18
CA PRO A 188 8.66 4.41 5.08
C PRO A 188 7.44 5.32 5.19
N TRP A 189 6.28 4.89 4.67
CA TRP A 189 5.04 5.65 4.72
C TRP A 189 4.33 5.55 6.06
N LEU A 190 4.32 4.37 6.69
CA LEU A 190 3.84 4.19 8.07
C LEU A 190 4.62 5.09 9.04
N LEU A 191 5.92 5.26 8.80
CA LEU A 191 6.75 6.17 9.59
C LEU A 191 6.40 7.64 9.39
N ARG A 192 5.92 8.05 8.22
CA ARG A 192 5.50 9.44 7.97
C ARG A 192 4.14 9.71 8.61
N LEU A 193 3.23 8.74 8.53
CA LEU A 193 1.91 8.80 9.16
C LEU A 193 2.01 9.13 10.67
N ARG A 194 3.05 8.63 11.34
CA ARG A 194 3.39 8.92 12.74
C ARG A 194 3.54 10.41 13.06
N PHE A 195 4.09 11.22 12.16
CA PHE A 195 4.52 12.59 12.47
C PHE A 195 3.43 13.64 12.26
N GLU A 196 2.28 13.26 11.71
CA GLU A 196 1.15 14.14 11.46
C GLU A 196 0.11 13.99 12.58
N VAL A 197 0.36 14.59 13.75
CA VAL A 197 -0.61 14.67 14.87
C VAL A 197 -1.13 16.11 14.99
N PRO A 198 -2.38 16.41 14.58
CA PRO A 198 -3.02 17.68 14.89
C PRO A 198 -3.50 17.73 16.35
N ALA A 199 -3.32 18.88 16.99
CA ALA A 199 -3.78 19.17 18.35
C ALA A 199 -5.19 19.77 18.32
N GLU A 200 -6.15 19.14 19.01
CA GLU A 200 -7.07 19.75 20.00
C GLU A 200 -8.06 18.68 20.55
N PRO A 201 -8.12 18.43 21.88
CA PRO A 201 -8.92 17.33 22.45
C PRO A 201 -10.45 17.49 22.37
N SER A 202 -10.95 18.69 22.07
CA SER A 202 -12.36 19.06 22.30
C SER A 202 -13.33 18.71 21.17
N ALA A 203 -12.88 18.09 20.07
CA ALA A 203 -13.72 17.80 18.90
C ALA A 203 -13.51 16.39 18.29
N ARG A 204 -13.00 15.43 19.08
CA ARG A 204 -12.70 14.07 18.58
C ARG A 204 -13.96 13.25 18.33
N THR A 205 -14.05 12.65 17.15
CA THR A 205 -15.02 11.59 16.81
C THR A 205 -14.52 10.23 17.29
N ALA A 206 -15.37 9.19 17.25
CA ALA A 206 -14.95 7.83 17.56
C ALA A 206 -13.91 7.28 16.56
N GLU A 207 -14.04 7.68 15.29
CA GLU A 207 -13.09 7.33 14.23
C GLU A 207 -11.71 7.96 14.49
N ASP A 208 -11.67 9.22 14.96
CA ASP A 208 -10.40 9.88 15.33
C ASP A 208 -9.67 9.12 16.46
N VAL A 209 -10.41 8.53 17.40
CA VAL A 209 -9.82 7.76 18.51
C VAL A 209 -9.23 6.45 18.02
N GLU A 210 -9.95 5.70 17.16
CA GLU A 210 -9.44 4.45 16.59
C GLU A 210 -8.21 4.70 15.70
N GLU A 211 -8.20 5.77 14.92
CA GLU A 211 -7.04 6.19 14.14
C GLU A 211 -5.83 6.56 15.02
N GLU A 212 -6.05 7.28 16.14
CA GLU A 212 -4.99 7.59 17.10
C GLU A 212 -4.43 6.34 17.78
N GLU A 213 -5.28 5.35 18.08
CA GLU A 213 -4.85 4.05 18.61
C GLU A 213 -3.95 3.31 17.62
N ILE A 214 -4.33 3.26 16.34
CA ILE A 214 -3.50 2.66 15.28
C ILE A 214 -2.15 3.37 15.18
N VAL A 215 -2.15 4.70 15.17
CA VAL A 215 -0.89 5.48 15.12
C VAL A 215 -0.02 5.19 16.34
N THR A 216 -0.61 5.08 17.53
CA THR A 216 0.11 4.77 18.78
C THR A 216 0.67 3.35 18.78
N GLU A 217 -0.07 2.37 18.28
CA GLU A 217 0.38 0.99 18.16
C GLU A 217 1.54 0.86 17.16
N VAL A 218 1.43 1.53 16.01
CA VAL A 218 2.53 1.66 15.03
C VAL A 218 3.78 2.29 15.68
N GLN A 219 3.62 3.28 16.57
CA GLN A 219 4.74 3.86 17.31
C GLN A 219 5.43 2.86 18.23
N GLN A 220 4.64 2.13 19.03
CA GLN A 220 5.18 1.15 19.98
C GLN A 220 5.92 0.04 19.24
N TRP A 221 5.31 -0.48 18.17
CA TRP A 221 5.95 -1.46 17.32
C TRP A 221 7.29 -0.95 16.76
N PHE A 222 7.32 0.27 16.22
CA PHE A 222 8.55 0.79 15.61
C PHE A 222 9.68 1.01 16.64
N GLU A 223 9.34 1.36 17.87
CA GLU A 223 10.33 1.45 18.95
C GLU A 223 10.90 0.07 19.30
N GLN A 224 10.05 -0.97 19.34
CA GLN A 224 10.48 -2.35 19.54
C GLN A 224 11.39 -2.83 18.41
N LEU A 225 11.08 -2.53 17.14
CA LEU A 225 11.94 -2.87 16.00
C LEU A 225 13.32 -2.20 16.12
N LYS A 226 13.37 -0.90 16.45
CA LYS A 226 14.66 -0.21 16.65
C LYS A 226 15.46 -0.84 17.79
N GLN A 227 14.79 -1.30 18.83
CA GLN A 227 15.45 -1.96 19.95
C GLN A 227 15.99 -3.34 19.55
N SER A 228 15.23 -4.15 18.80
CA SER A 228 15.70 -5.45 18.33
C SER A 228 16.92 -5.32 17.41
N LEU A 229 16.89 -4.39 16.46
CA LEU A 229 18.01 -4.12 15.55
C LEU A 229 19.28 -3.69 16.31
N ARG A 230 19.13 -2.87 17.36
CA ARG A 230 20.26 -2.49 18.22
C ARG A 230 20.82 -3.68 19.00
N ASP A 231 19.96 -4.56 19.49
CA ASP A 231 20.37 -5.72 20.27
C ASP A 231 21.01 -6.80 19.38
N GLU A 232 20.54 -6.97 18.14
CA GLU A 232 21.19 -7.80 17.11
C GLU A 232 22.58 -7.26 16.75
N ALA A 233 22.69 -5.99 16.40
CA ALA A 233 23.98 -5.37 16.08
C ALA A 233 24.99 -5.49 17.25
N ARG A 234 24.52 -5.36 18.50
CA ARG A 234 25.35 -5.59 19.70
C ARG A 234 25.79 -7.05 19.83
N ARG A 235 24.92 -8.01 19.56
CA ARG A 235 25.24 -9.45 19.61
C ARG A 235 26.25 -9.82 18.54
N GLU A 236 26.07 -9.34 17.31
CA GLU A 236 27.02 -9.53 16.21
C GLU A 236 28.38 -8.94 16.55
N ALA A 237 28.43 -7.69 17.01
CA ALA A 237 29.68 -7.05 17.42
C ALA A 237 30.39 -7.81 18.57
N LEU A 238 29.64 -8.34 19.54
CA LEU A 238 30.21 -9.16 20.63
C LEU A 238 30.78 -10.48 20.11
N LEU A 239 30.10 -11.13 19.17
CA LEU A 239 30.54 -12.39 18.56
C LEU A 239 31.80 -12.18 17.70
N GLU A 240 31.83 -11.12 16.91
CA GLU A 240 32.99 -10.72 16.10
C GLU A 240 34.19 -10.42 17.01
N GLY A 241 34.01 -9.54 18.00
CA GLY A 241 35.08 -9.16 18.94
C GLY A 241 35.59 -10.33 19.78
N ARG A 242 34.72 -11.28 20.15
CA ARG A 242 35.15 -12.51 20.82
C ARG A 242 35.98 -13.41 19.92
N LYS A 243 35.63 -13.54 18.64
CA LYS A 243 36.40 -14.32 17.66
C LYS A 243 37.77 -13.68 17.42
N GLU A 244 37.81 -12.37 17.22
CA GLU A 244 39.04 -11.61 17.00
C GLU A 244 39.98 -11.71 18.21
N GLY A 245 39.47 -11.44 19.42
CA GLY A 245 40.27 -11.52 20.65
C GLY A 245 40.79 -12.94 20.93
N LEU A 246 40.02 -13.98 20.60
CA LEU A 246 40.49 -15.37 20.75
C LEU A 246 41.59 -15.70 19.74
N GLN A 247 41.53 -15.15 18.52
CA GLN A 247 42.57 -15.34 17.51
C GLN A 247 43.86 -14.58 17.85
N GLU A 248 43.74 -13.33 18.30
CA GLU A 248 44.89 -12.53 18.74
C GLU A 248 45.58 -13.16 19.94
N GLY A 249 44.84 -13.51 21.00
CA GLY A 249 45.41 -14.15 22.19
C GLY A 249 46.08 -15.50 21.86
N ARG A 250 45.57 -16.25 20.87
CA ARG A 250 46.23 -17.49 20.40
C ARG A 250 47.55 -17.21 19.69
N LYS A 251 47.62 -16.14 18.88
CA LYS A 251 48.85 -15.75 18.17
C LYS A 251 49.91 -15.23 19.14
N GLU A 252 49.52 -14.39 20.09
CA GLU A 252 50.42 -13.84 21.12
C GLU A 252 50.98 -14.94 22.02
N GLY A 253 50.13 -15.84 22.54
CA GLY A 253 50.59 -16.96 23.36
C GLY A 253 51.52 -17.93 22.63
N LEU A 254 51.34 -18.12 21.31
CA LEU A 254 52.26 -18.91 20.48
C LEU A 254 53.62 -18.21 20.30
N GLN A 255 53.62 -16.89 20.13
CA GLN A 255 54.85 -16.11 19.99
C GLN A 255 55.64 -16.02 21.29
N GLU A 256 54.98 -15.88 22.43
CA GLU A 256 55.64 -15.89 23.75
C GLU A 256 56.21 -17.27 24.08
N GLY A 257 55.44 -18.34 23.85
CA GLY A 257 55.94 -19.71 24.05
C GLY A 257 57.12 -20.08 23.16
N LEU A 258 57.26 -19.46 21.98
CA LEU A 258 58.42 -19.63 21.08
C LEU A 258 59.64 -18.79 21.49
N LYS A 259 59.46 -17.76 22.34
CA LYS A 259 60.57 -16.92 22.84
C LYS A 259 61.15 -17.44 24.15
N GLU A 260 60.38 -18.21 24.92
CA GLU A 260 60.78 -18.72 26.23
C GLU A 260 61.27 -20.19 26.22
N GLY A 261 61.14 -20.91 25.10
CA GLY A 261 61.66 -22.27 24.89
C GLY A 261 62.90 -22.32 24.01
#